data_AF-A0A813UQB0-F1
#
_entry.id   AF-A0A813UQB0-F1
#
_cell.length_a   1.000
_cell.length_b   1.000
_cell.length_c   1.000
_cell.angle_alpha   90.00
_cell.angle_beta   90.00
_cell.angle_gamma   90.00
#
_symmetry.space_group_name_H-M   'P 1'
#
loop_
_entity.id
_entity.type
_entity.pdbx_description
1 polymer ?
#
loop_
_entity_poly.entity_id
_entity_poly.type
_entity_poly.pdbx_seq_one_letter_code
_entity_poly.pdbx_strand_id
1 'polypeptide(L)'
;MKFLIIFLLQLLLVSCTYGFSWFSNWFGGKHSHCPVALYSKDSSYCGYKLYAQKSFHPTLEQIGQYAKECKVKVNVKQSFINDGDQIIPKINDYTQMAFHLGLGFEYELLDTNERLLCNRVCLNKPASQIMSEANCFTSKLKSIQDIKQDAFRPEQLVQKFNTTDTLALLELKRKDLQEKCKNLKM
;
A
#
# COMPACT_ATOMS: atom_id res chain seq x y z
N MET A 1 -63.15 -25.32 20.55
CA MET A 1 -62.56 -24.43 19.51
C MET A 1 -61.47 -23.48 20.02
N LYS A 2 -61.48 -23.00 21.28
CA LYS A 2 -60.43 -22.08 21.78
C LYS A 2 -59.02 -22.70 21.94
N PHE A 3 -58.91 -24.01 22.17
CA PHE A 3 -57.62 -24.69 22.35
C PHE A 3 -56.86 -24.98 21.05
N LEU A 4 -57.55 -25.07 19.90
CA LEU A 4 -56.91 -25.40 18.62
C LEU A 4 -56.11 -24.21 18.06
N ILE A 5 -56.55 -22.99 18.37
CA ILE A 5 -55.92 -21.74 17.89
C ILE A 5 -54.58 -21.47 18.61
N ILE A 6 -54.49 -21.84 19.90
CA ILE A 6 -53.28 -21.63 20.70
C ILE A 6 -52.16 -22.58 20.25
N PHE A 7 -52.49 -23.82 19.86
CA PHE A 7 -51.51 -24.81 19.40
C PHE A 7 -50.93 -24.45 18.01
N LEU A 8 -51.75 -23.89 17.11
CA LEU A 8 -51.30 -23.39 15.81
C LEU A 8 -50.42 -22.13 15.92
N LEU A 9 -50.68 -21.25 16.90
CA LEU A 9 -49.82 -20.09 17.15
C LEU A 9 -48.43 -20.46 17.69
N GLN A 10 -48.31 -21.55 18.46
CA GLN A 10 -47.01 -22.00 18.97
C GLN A 10 -46.14 -22.67 17.89
N LEU A 11 -46.74 -23.34 16.91
CA LEU A 11 -46.01 -23.94 15.78
C LEU A 11 -45.43 -22.91 14.78
N LEU A 12 -46.05 -21.74 14.65
CA LEU A 12 -45.54 -20.64 13.83
C LEU A 12 -44.36 -19.87 14.49
N LEU A 13 -44.22 -19.94 15.82
CA LEU A 13 -43.12 -19.27 16.52
C LEU A 13 -41.83 -20.10 16.54
N VAL A 14 -41.91 -21.43 16.44
CA VAL A 14 -40.72 -22.31 16.42
C VAL A 14 -40.08 -22.39 15.03
N SER A 15 -40.84 -22.12 13.96
CA SER A 15 -40.31 -22.16 12.58
C SER A 15 -39.57 -20.88 12.16
N CYS A 16 -39.79 -19.75 12.84
CA CYS A 16 -39.09 -18.50 12.55
C CYS A 16 -37.68 -18.39 13.16
N THR A 17 -37.36 -19.17 14.20
CA THR A 17 -36.04 -19.08 14.87
C THR A 17 -34.97 -19.98 14.26
N TYR A 18 -35.37 -21.06 13.56
CA TYR A 18 -34.42 -21.99 12.94
C TYR A 18 -34.22 -21.77 11.42
N GLY A 19 -35.08 -20.98 10.76
CA GLY A 19 -34.95 -20.68 9.32
C GLY A 19 -34.04 -19.50 8.98
N PHE A 20 -33.72 -18.62 9.93
CA PHE A 20 -32.98 -17.38 9.66
C PHE A 20 -31.45 -17.48 9.82
N SER A 21 -30.94 -18.61 10.36
CA SER A 21 -29.49 -18.84 10.50
C SER A 21 -28.84 -19.30 9.18
N TRP A 22 -29.62 -19.90 8.26
CA TRP A 22 -29.07 -20.44 7.01
C TRP A 22 -29.07 -19.42 5.85
N PHE A 23 -29.96 -18.43 5.87
CA PHE A 23 -30.03 -17.41 4.81
C PHE A 23 -29.03 -16.25 4.96
N SER A 24 -28.49 -16.02 6.15
CA SER A 24 -27.50 -14.95 6.38
C SER A 24 -26.11 -15.26 5.82
N ASN A 25 -25.84 -16.51 5.41
CA ASN A 25 -24.59 -16.89 4.73
C ASN A 25 -24.67 -16.81 3.19
N TRP A 26 -25.85 -16.59 2.58
CA TRP A 26 -25.98 -16.63 1.12
C TRP A 26 -25.81 -15.26 0.44
N PHE A 27 -26.07 -14.15 1.14
CA PHE A 27 -25.92 -12.79 0.58
C PHE A 27 -24.71 -12.01 1.11
N GLY A 28 -23.86 -12.65 1.92
CA GLY A 28 -22.68 -12.05 2.55
C GLY A 28 -21.38 -12.20 1.76
N GLY A 29 -21.44 -12.25 0.43
CA GLY A 29 -20.25 -12.17 -0.41
C GLY A 29 -19.61 -10.79 -0.22
N LYS A 30 -18.80 -10.63 0.83
CA LYS A 30 -17.95 -9.46 1.03
C LYS A 30 -17.03 -9.41 -0.19
N HIS A 31 -17.40 -8.62 -1.20
CA HIS A 31 -16.46 -8.17 -2.20
C HIS A 31 -15.37 -7.44 -1.43
N SER A 32 -14.25 -8.14 -1.23
CA SER A 32 -13.12 -7.62 -0.50
C SER A 32 -12.55 -6.46 -1.33
N HIS A 33 -12.88 -5.24 -0.92
CA HIS A 33 -12.35 -4.05 -1.58
C HIS A 33 -10.82 -4.08 -1.55
N CYS A 34 -10.19 -3.80 -2.69
CA CYS A 34 -8.74 -3.67 -2.78
C CYS A 34 -8.24 -2.63 -1.76
N PRO A 35 -7.35 -3.00 -0.82
CA PRO A 35 -6.86 -2.08 0.21
C PRO A 35 -5.77 -1.12 -0.31
N VAL A 36 -5.30 -1.32 -1.55
CA VAL A 36 -4.43 -0.40 -2.29
C VAL A 36 -5.28 0.62 -3.03
N ALA A 37 -4.92 1.90 -2.91
CA ALA A 37 -5.62 3.00 -3.55
C ALA A 37 -4.63 4.03 -4.10
N LEU A 38 -5.08 4.80 -5.11
CA LEU A 38 -4.33 5.92 -5.65
C LEU A 38 -4.12 6.99 -4.59
N TYR A 39 -2.87 7.35 -4.33
CA TYR A 39 -2.48 8.51 -3.55
C TYR A 39 -2.33 9.72 -4.48
N SER A 40 -3.27 10.67 -4.40
CA SER A 40 -3.33 11.85 -5.28
C SER A 40 -3.50 13.17 -4.51
N LYS A 41 -3.33 13.14 -3.18
CA LYS A 41 -3.60 14.29 -2.31
C LYS A 41 -2.50 15.36 -2.32
N ASP A 42 -1.34 15.07 -2.89
CA ASP A 42 -0.17 15.95 -2.79
C ASP A 42 0.50 16.20 -4.15
N SER A 43 0.64 17.48 -4.50
CA SER A 43 1.32 17.96 -5.71
C SER A 43 2.85 17.85 -5.65
N SER A 44 3.42 17.45 -4.51
CA SER A 44 4.85 17.16 -4.39
C SER A 44 5.27 15.91 -5.16
N TYR A 45 4.30 15.07 -5.57
CA TYR A 45 4.54 13.87 -6.35
C TYR A 45 4.25 14.10 -7.83
N CYS A 46 5.07 13.52 -8.69
CA CYS A 46 4.85 13.47 -10.14
C CYS A 46 5.33 12.12 -10.71
N GLY A 47 5.26 11.95 -12.03
CA GLY A 47 5.66 10.71 -12.70
C GLY A 47 4.55 9.67 -12.74
N TYR A 48 4.89 8.43 -12.43
CA TYR A 48 3.91 7.34 -12.37
C TYR A 48 2.90 7.56 -11.24
N LYS A 49 1.68 7.09 -11.45
CA LYS A 49 0.65 7.08 -10.40
C LYS A 49 1.16 6.31 -9.19
N LEU A 50 0.98 6.89 -8.01
CA LEU A 50 1.39 6.30 -6.74
C LEU A 50 0.23 5.53 -6.12
N TYR A 51 0.19 4.22 -6.34
CA TYR A 51 -0.75 3.33 -5.69
C TYR A 51 -0.11 2.70 -4.45
N ALA A 52 -0.77 2.82 -3.31
CA ALA A 52 -0.25 2.34 -2.02
C ALA A 52 -1.37 1.83 -1.12
N GLN A 53 -1.04 0.97 -0.16
CA GLN A 53 -1.97 0.62 0.90
C GLN A 53 -2.38 1.86 1.69
N LYS A 54 -3.64 1.91 2.10
CA LYS A 54 -4.16 3.03 2.91
C LYS A 54 -3.35 3.27 4.19
N SER A 55 -2.77 2.23 4.78
CA SER A 55 -1.89 2.32 5.95
C SER A 55 -0.57 3.07 5.67
N PHE A 56 -0.13 3.13 4.42
CA PHE A 56 1.11 3.82 4.03
C PHE A 56 0.85 5.30 3.65
N HIS A 57 -0.40 5.70 3.43
CA HIS A 57 -0.76 7.08 3.04
C HIS A 57 -0.30 8.15 4.04
N PRO A 58 -0.39 7.97 5.37
CA PRO A 58 0.14 8.96 6.32
C PRO A 58 1.65 9.19 6.15
N THR A 59 2.41 8.13 5.87
CA THR A 59 3.84 8.25 5.59
C THR A 59 4.10 9.00 4.28
N LEU A 60 3.30 8.75 3.24
CA LEU A 60 3.37 9.52 1.99
C LEU A 60 3.05 11.00 2.20
N GLU A 61 2.09 11.33 3.07
CA GLU A 61 1.80 12.72 3.43
C GLU A 61 2.99 13.40 4.12
N GLN A 62 3.64 12.71 5.07
CA GLN A 62 4.85 13.21 5.71
C GLN A 62 6.01 13.41 4.71
N ILE A 63 6.20 12.47 3.79
CA ILE A 63 7.22 12.58 2.73
C ILE A 63 6.91 13.77 1.81
N GLY A 64 5.64 13.96 1.42
CA GLY A 64 5.22 15.10 0.61
C GLY A 64 5.43 16.45 1.29
N GLN A 65 5.19 16.52 2.61
CA GLN A 65 5.53 17.68 3.42
C GLN A 65 7.04 17.99 3.38
N TYR A 66 7.89 16.98 3.55
CA TYR A 66 9.35 17.17 3.49
C TYR A 66 9.82 17.60 2.10
N ALA A 67 9.19 17.10 1.03
CA ALA A 67 9.48 17.53 -0.33
C ALA A 67 9.21 19.03 -0.50
N LYS A 68 8.07 19.53 0.00
CA LYS A 68 7.73 20.96 -0.02
C LYS A 68 8.71 21.80 0.78
N GLU A 69 9.03 21.39 2.02
CA GLU A 69 9.98 22.10 2.89
C GLU A 69 11.37 22.22 2.25
N CYS A 70 11.82 21.17 1.56
CA CYS A 70 13.10 21.14 0.88
C CYS A 70 13.06 21.63 -0.58
N LYS A 71 11.91 22.11 -1.05
CA LYS A 71 11.71 22.64 -2.42
C LYS A 71 12.07 21.64 -3.52
N VAL A 72 11.71 20.37 -3.34
CA VAL A 72 11.87 19.30 -4.34
C VAL A 72 10.53 18.71 -4.73
N LYS A 73 10.47 18.07 -5.90
CA LYS A 73 9.39 17.16 -6.29
C LYS A 73 9.90 15.71 -6.27
N VAL A 74 9.06 14.80 -5.81
CA VAL A 74 9.31 13.35 -5.82
C VAL A 74 8.75 12.77 -7.11
N ASN A 75 9.63 12.46 -8.06
CA ASN A 75 9.23 11.82 -9.31
C ASN A 75 9.17 10.31 -9.11
N VAL A 76 7.95 9.77 -9.04
CA VAL A 76 7.69 8.35 -8.83
C VAL A 76 8.02 7.59 -10.11
N LYS A 77 8.94 6.64 -10.01
CA LYS A 77 9.32 5.74 -11.12
C LYS A 77 8.53 4.45 -11.11
N GLN A 78 8.15 4.00 -9.92
CA GLN A 78 7.39 2.77 -9.72
C GLN A 78 6.65 2.83 -8.38
N SER A 79 5.44 2.28 -8.35
CA SER A 79 4.72 1.95 -7.12
C SER A 79 4.04 0.60 -7.30
N PHE A 80 3.10 0.24 -6.43
CA PHE A 80 2.47 -1.09 -6.34
C PHE A 80 2.39 -1.90 -7.65
N ILE A 81 2.76 -3.18 -7.59
CA ILE A 81 2.76 -4.10 -8.74
C ILE A 81 1.55 -5.05 -8.62
N ASN A 82 0.57 -4.87 -9.52
CA ASN A 82 -0.51 -5.83 -9.71
C ASN A 82 -0.06 -6.87 -10.73
N ASP A 83 0.12 -8.10 -10.28
CA ASP A 83 0.60 -9.20 -11.11
C ASP A 83 -0.53 -9.79 -11.97
N GLY A 84 -1.80 -9.56 -11.60
CA GLY A 84 -2.96 -10.11 -12.31
C GLY A 84 -2.82 -11.61 -12.58
N ASP A 85 -3.03 -12.02 -13.83
CA ASP A 85 -2.87 -13.40 -14.30
C ASP A 85 -1.45 -13.74 -14.82
N GLN A 86 -0.47 -12.85 -14.63
CA GLN A 86 0.87 -13.04 -15.18
C GLN A 86 1.69 -14.04 -14.36
N ILE A 87 2.62 -14.74 -15.01
CA ILE A 87 3.56 -15.63 -14.32
C ILE A 87 4.56 -14.78 -13.55
N ILE A 88 4.55 -14.94 -12.23
CA ILE A 88 5.30 -14.09 -11.31
C ILE A 88 6.69 -14.69 -11.07
N PRO A 89 7.79 -13.98 -11.36
CA PRO A 89 9.11 -14.43 -10.96
C PRO A 89 9.18 -14.62 -9.44
N LYS A 90 10.05 -15.53 -9.00
CA LYS A 90 10.25 -15.81 -7.57
C LYS A 90 10.83 -14.57 -6.89
N ILE A 91 10.08 -14.01 -5.93
CA ILE A 91 10.51 -12.86 -5.14
C ILE A 91 11.39 -13.36 -4.00
N ASN A 92 12.68 -13.05 -4.05
CA ASN A 92 13.65 -13.48 -3.02
C ASN A 92 14.08 -12.33 -2.09
N ASP A 93 13.43 -11.17 -2.19
CA ASP A 93 13.85 -9.93 -1.55
C ASP A 93 12.65 -9.21 -0.90
N TYR A 94 12.81 -8.82 0.36
CA TYR A 94 11.81 -8.07 1.13
C TYR A 94 11.50 -6.72 0.50
N THR A 95 12.52 -6.06 -0.08
CA THR A 95 12.34 -4.76 -0.71
C THR A 95 11.43 -4.89 -1.94
N GLN A 96 11.67 -5.89 -2.81
CA GLN A 96 10.76 -6.21 -3.92
C GLN A 96 9.34 -6.54 -3.43
N MET A 97 9.21 -7.36 -2.38
CA MET A 97 7.91 -7.70 -1.80
C MET A 97 7.12 -6.45 -1.35
N ALA A 98 7.80 -5.41 -0.88
CA ALA A 98 7.15 -4.14 -0.49
C ALA A 98 6.36 -3.52 -1.65
N PHE A 99 6.92 -3.54 -2.86
CA PHE A 99 6.24 -3.03 -4.05
C PHE A 99 4.99 -3.85 -4.36
N HIS A 100 5.07 -5.18 -4.38
CA HIS A 100 3.88 -6.02 -4.60
C HIS A 100 2.83 -5.89 -3.51
N LEU A 101 3.22 -5.42 -2.31
CA LEU A 101 2.31 -5.14 -1.22
C LEU A 101 1.79 -3.70 -1.21
N GLY A 102 2.32 -2.79 -2.04
CA GLY A 102 1.91 -1.38 -2.03
C GLY A 102 2.41 -0.64 -0.80
N LEU A 103 3.51 -1.12 -0.25
CA LEU A 103 4.22 -0.61 0.92
C LEU A 103 5.57 -0.02 0.51
N GLY A 104 5.76 0.34 -0.75
CA GLY A 104 6.99 0.93 -1.25
C GLY A 104 6.85 1.58 -2.61
N PHE A 105 7.77 2.48 -2.93
CA PHE A 105 7.87 3.14 -4.23
C PHE A 105 9.32 3.48 -4.57
N GLU A 106 9.58 3.61 -5.87
CA GLU A 106 10.86 4.03 -6.42
C GLU A 106 10.75 5.48 -6.86
N TYR A 107 11.79 6.28 -6.60
CA TYR A 107 11.76 7.71 -6.89
C TYR A 107 13.09 8.29 -7.35
N GLU A 108 12.99 9.45 -7.98
CA GLU A 108 14.07 10.41 -8.13
C GLU A 108 13.59 11.80 -7.70
N LEU A 109 14.52 12.72 -7.46
CA LEU A 109 14.21 14.08 -7.02
C LEU A 109 14.37 15.05 -8.18
N LEU A 110 13.33 15.86 -8.38
CA LEU A 110 13.35 16.99 -9.30
C LEU A 110 13.29 18.30 -8.52
N ASP A 111 13.71 19.39 -9.15
CA ASP A 111 13.48 20.74 -8.63
C ASP A 111 12.04 21.21 -8.94
N THR A 112 11.71 22.42 -8.51
CA THR A 112 10.39 23.02 -8.76
C THR A 112 10.10 23.26 -10.24
N ASN A 113 11.14 23.27 -11.08
CA ASN A 113 11.06 23.41 -12.54
C ASN A 113 11.17 22.06 -13.26
N GLU A 114 11.01 20.95 -12.53
CA GLU A 114 11.02 19.57 -13.04
C GLU A 114 12.36 19.14 -13.64
N ARG A 115 13.46 19.82 -13.28
CA ARG A 115 14.82 19.40 -13.64
C ARG A 115 15.33 18.37 -12.65
N LEU A 116 16.05 17.37 -13.14
CA LEU A 116 16.62 16.32 -12.29
C LEU A 116 17.64 16.91 -11.30
N LEU A 117 17.38 16.75 -10.00
CA LEU A 117 18.30 17.10 -8.92
C LEU A 117 19.10 15.89 -8.44
N CYS A 118 18.44 14.75 -8.23
CA CYS A 118 19.09 13.58 -7.64
C CYS A 118 18.39 12.29 -8.06
N ASN A 119 19.08 11.48 -8.86
CA ASN A 119 18.68 10.11 -9.19
C ASN A 119 19.41 9.10 -8.28
N ARG A 120 19.24 7.80 -8.57
CA ARG A 120 19.96 6.70 -7.92
C ARG A 120 21.46 6.94 -7.74
N VAL A 121 22.15 7.43 -8.78
CA VAL A 121 23.61 7.64 -8.72
C VAL A 121 23.95 8.73 -7.70
N CYS A 122 23.15 9.80 -7.67
CA CYS A 122 23.30 10.88 -6.69
C CYS A 122 22.95 10.42 -5.26
N LEU A 123 21.86 9.65 -5.08
CA LEU A 123 21.40 9.18 -3.76
C LEU A 123 22.41 8.23 -3.07
N ASN A 124 23.30 7.59 -3.83
CA ASN A 124 24.38 6.76 -3.29
C ASN A 124 25.61 7.57 -2.83
N LYS A 125 25.65 8.88 -3.10
CA LYS A 125 26.79 9.72 -2.70
C LYS A 125 26.71 10.13 -1.23
N PRO A 126 27.84 10.47 -0.60
CA PRO A 126 27.84 11.13 0.70
C PRO A 126 27.05 12.45 0.66
N ALA A 127 26.42 12.81 1.79
CA ALA A 127 25.63 14.03 1.94
C ALA A 127 26.34 15.31 1.45
N SER A 128 27.66 15.40 1.64
CA SER A 128 28.49 16.53 1.21
C SER A 128 28.60 16.71 -0.31
N GLN A 129 28.25 15.70 -1.10
CA GLN A 129 28.32 15.70 -2.57
C GLN A 129 26.94 15.78 -3.23
N ILE A 130 25.88 15.91 -2.44
CA ILE A 130 24.49 16.02 -2.91
C ILE A 130 24.09 17.50 -2.86
N MET A 131 23.30 17.95 -3.84
CA MET A 131 22.76 19.32 -3.86
C MET A 131 21.97 19.62 -2.57
N SER A 132 21.99 20.87 -2.11
CA SER A 132 21.43 21.29 -0.81
C SER A 132 19.98 20.85 -0.59
N GLU A 133 19.14 20.98 -1.61
CA GLU A 133 17.72 20.65 -1.60
C GLU A 133 17.51 19.14 -1.46
N ALA A 134 18.24 18.35 -2.26
CA ALA A 134 18.21 16.90 -2.19
C ALA A 134 18.80 16.38 -0.87
N ASN A 135 19.83 17.03 -0.35
CA ASN A 135 20.41 16.69 0.95
C ASN A 135 19.45 17.01 2.11
N CYS A 136 18.74 18.15 2.04
CA CYS A 136 17.67 18.49 2.98
C CYS A 136 16.63 17.39 3.01
N PHE A 137 16.13 16.98 1.83
CA PHE A 137 15.07 15.98 1.72
C PHE A 137 15.51 14.61 2.25
N THR A 138 16.66 14.11 1.77
CA THR A 138 17.20 12.80 2.19
C THR A 138 17.56 12.77 3.68
N SER A 139 17.99 13.89 4.27
CA SER A 139 18.24 13.98 5.70
C SER A 139 16.95 13.90 6.53
N LYS A 140 15.87 14.55 6.08
CA LYS A 140 14.56 14.43 6.72
C LYS A 140 13.97 13.04 6.57
N LEU A 141 14.09 12.40 5.40
CA LEU A 141 13.64 11.02 5.20
C LEU A 141 14.22 10.05 6.24
N LYS A 142 15.50 10.20 6.61
CA LYS A 142 16.16 9.36 7.62
C LYS A 142 15.54 9.46 9.02
N SER A 143 14.78 10.52 9.30
CA SER A 143 14.06 10.70 10.57
C SER A 143 12.71 9.98 10.64
N ILE A 144 12.17 9.53 9.50
CA ILE A 144 10.91 8.79 9.45
C ILE A 144 11.15 7.38 9.98
N GLN A 145 10.58 7.07 11.14
CA GLN A 145 10.80 5.78 11.79
C GLN A 145 10.17 4.60 11.03
N ASP A 146 9.10 4.84 10.28
CA ASP A 146 8.32 3.78 9.65
C ASP A 146 8.79 3.39 8.24
N ILE A 147 9.88 3.98 7.75
CA ILE A 147 10.45 3.64 6.44
C ILE A 147 11.89 3.16 6.54
N LYS A 148 12.29 2.40 5.53
CA LYS A 148 13.65 1.96 5.30
C LYS A 148 14.03 2.30 3.86
N GLN A 149 15.26 2.74 3.68
CA GLN A 149 15.91 2.76 2.37
C GLN A 149 16.83 1.56 2.28
N ASP A 150 16.79 0.86 1.15
CA ASP A 150 17.76 -0.19 0.87
C ASP A 150 19.15 0.43 0.64
N ALA A 151 20.19 -0.19 1.20
CA ALA A 151 21.55 0.34 1.11
C ALA A 151 22.11 0.31 -0.33
N PHE A 152 21.64 -0.62 -1.15
CA PHE A 152 22.07 -0.81 -2.55
C PHE A 152 21.09 -0.19 -3.56
N ARG A 153 19.88 0.13 -3.09
CA ARG A 153 18.81 0.79 -3.85
C ARG A 153 18.21 1.95 -3.05
N PRO A 154 18.97 3.03 -2.79
CA PRO A 154 18.48 4.17 -2.01
C PRO A 154 17.32 4.94 -2.68
N GLU A 155 17.14 4.75 -3.98
CA GLU A 155 15.96 5.20 -4.75
C GLU A 155 14.68 4.46 -4.38
N GLN A 156 14.74 3.38 -3.59
CA GLN A 156 13.59 2.62 -3.14
C GLN A 156 13.27 2.95 -1.68
N LEU A 157 12.09 3.53 -1.47
CA LEU A 157 11.54 3.80 -0.15
C LEU A 157 10.48 2.75 0.15
N VAL A 158 10.71 1.98 1.22
CA VAL A 158 9.79 0.93 1.65
C VAL A 158 9.35 1.19 3.09
N GLN A 159 8.09 0.93 3.39
CA GLN A 159 7.60 0.86 4.75
C GLN A 159 8.31 -0.28 5.47
N LYS A 160 8.72 -0.07 6.72
CA LYS A 160 9.33 -1.12 7.54
C LYS A 160 8.34 -2.27 7.72
N PHE A 161 8.84 -3.47 7.51
CA PHE A 161 8.15 -4.69 7.86
C PHE A 161 8.30 -4.99 9.35
N ASN A 162 7.33 -5.69 9.92
CA ASN A 162 7.47 -6.19 11.28
C ASN A 162 8.56 -7.27 11.30
N THR A 163 9.39 -7.32 12.33
CA THR A 163 10.46 -8.33 12.47
C THR A 163 9.91 -9.76 12.57
N THR A 164 8.62 -9.91 12.89
CA THR A 164 7.91 -11.18 12.87
C THR A 164 7.43 -11.62 11.49
N ASP A 165 7.45 -10.72 10.49
CA ASP A 165 7.04 -11.03 9.13
C ASP A 165 8.15 -11.82 8.41
N THR A 166 7.95 -13.12 8.23
CA THR A 166 8.80 -13.95 7.36
C THR A 166 8.43 -13.75 5.89
N LEU A 167 9.38 -14.00 4.97
CA LEU A 167 9.11 -13.93 3.53
C LEU A 167 7.90 -14.81 3.12
N ALA A 168 7.74 -15.99 3.73
CA ALA A 168 6.58 -16.86 3.49
C ALA A 168 5.24 -16.22 3.92
N LEU A 169 5.21 -15.50 5.05
CA LEU A 169 4.02 -14.77 5.49
C LEU A 169 3.71 -13.60 4.54
N LEU A 170 4.74 -12.89 4.07
CA LEU A 170 4.57 -11.81 3.11
C LEU A 170 4.09 -12.34 1.74
N GLU A 171 4.57 -13.50 1.30
CA GLU A 171 4.06 -14.17 0.10
C GLU A 171 2.57 -14.52 0.22
N LEU A 172 2.13 -14.97 1.40
CA LEU A 172 0.72 -15.22 1.67
C LEU A 172 -0.10 -13.92 1.61
N LYS A 173 0.38 -12.86 2.29
CA LYS A 173 -0.24 -11.52 2.24
C LYS A 173 -0.33 -11.00 0.81
N ARG A 174 0.71 -11.23 0.00
CA ARG A 174 0.73 -10.85 -1.41
C ARG A 174 -0.37 -11.57 -2.19
N LYS A 175 -0.49 -12.89 -2.06
CA LYS A 175 -1.53 -13.68 -2.77
C LYS A 175 -2.94 -13.18 -2.43
N ASP A 176 -3.22 -12.98 -1.14
CA ASP A 176 -4.49 -12.42 -0.68
C ASP A 176 -4.74 -11.01 -1.25
N LEU A 177 -3.71 -10.17 -1.27
CA LEU A 177 -3.80 -8.82 -1.83
C LEU A 177 -4.06 -8.82 -3.34
N GLN A 178 -3.38 -9.68 -4.11
CA GLN A 178 -3.56 -9.81 -5.55
C GLN A 178 -5.00 -10.24 -5.88
N GLU A 179 -5.57 -11.21 -5.13
CA GLU A 179 -6.96 -11.61 -5.32
C GLU A 179 -7.94 -10.45 -5.06
N LYS A 180 -7.69 -9.66 -4.01
CA LYS A 180 -8.50 -8.48 -3.67
C LYS A 180 -8.37 -7.36 -4.70
N CYS A 181 -7.22 -7.26 -5.37
CA CYS A 181 -6.87 -6.17 -6.26
C CYS A 181 -6.88 -6.56 -7.75
N LYS A 182 -7.32 -7.77 -8.11
CA LYS A 182 -7.30 -8.28 -9.50
C LYS A 182 -7.96 -7.36 -10.52
N ASN A 183 -8.99 -6.62 -10.12
CA ASN A 183 -9.74 -5.70 -10.97
C ASN A 183 -9.26 -4.23 -10.89
N LEU A 184 -8.18 -3.95 -10.16
CA LEU A 184 -7.64 -2.59 -10.05
C LEU A 184 -7.00 -2.19 -11.38
N LYS A 185 -7.67 -1.29 -12.11
CA LYS A 185 -7.13 -0.66 -13.32
C LYS A 185 -6.06 0.37 -12.91
N MET A 186 -4.79 0.06 -13.16
CA MET A 186 -3.65 0.89 -12.77
C MET A 186 -3.31 1.93 -13.83
#